data_AF-A0A2N7XSU8-F1
#
_entry.id   AF-A0A2N7XSU8-F1
#
_cell.length_a   1.000
_cell.length_b   1.000
_cell.length_c   1.000
_cell.angle_alpha   90.00
_cell.angle_beta   90.00
_cell.angle_gamma   90.00
#
_symmetry.space_group_name_H-M   'P 1'
#
loop_
_entity.id
_entity.type
_entity.pdbx_description
1 polymer ?
#
loop_
_entity_poly.entity_id
_entity_poly.type
_entity_poly.pdbx_seq_one_letter_code
_entity_poly.pdbx_strand_id
1 'polypeptide(L)' 'MLTTNPFDVSQDGDTLHEECGIFGISGAAHAARLVALGLHALQHRGQEAAGITSFDGTEFHTHRAMG' A
#
# COMPACT_ATOMS: atom_id res chain seq x y z
N MET A 1 24.40 18.81 19.99
CA MET A 1 24.44 17.98 21.21
C MET A 1 24.36 16.54 20.70
N LEU A 2 25.47 15.80 20.72
CA LEU A 2 25.49 14.42 20.24
C LEU A 2 24.91 13.53 21.34
N THR A 3 23.69 13.07 21.10
CA THR A 3 22.94 12.13 21.89
C THR A 3 23.42 10.70 21.63
N THR A 4 23.52 9.86 22.67
CA THR A 4 23.83 8.43 22.56
C THR A 4 22.57 7.56 22.64
N ASN A 5 21.39 8.19 22.64
CA ASN A 5 20.12 7.47 22.70
C ASN A 5 19.87 6.77 21.35
N PRO A 6 19.79 5.43 21.31
CA PRO A 6 19.54 4.70 20.06
C PRO A 6 18.14 4.95 19.45
N PHE A 7 17.26 5.69 20.14
CA PHE A 7 15.96 6.15 19.65
C PHE A 7 15.93 7.65 19.30
N ASP A 8 17.07 8.33 19.33
CA ASP A 8 17.13 9.72 18.89
C ASP A 8 17.12 9.77 17.36
N VAL A 9 15.97 10.17 16.82
CA VAL A 9 15.68 10.18 15.40
C VAL A 9 16.41 11.36 14.78
N SER A 10 17.70 11.20 14.47
CA SER A 10 18.42 12.17 13.65
C SER A 10 17.61 12.39 12.36
N GLN A 11 17.34 13.66 12.02
CA GLN A 11 16.47 14.11 10.93
C GLN A 11 16.82 13.56 9.52
N ASP A 12 17.87 12.75 9.38
CA ASP A 12 18.34 12.13 8.13
C ASP A 12 18.54 10.59 8.26
N GLY A 13 17.87 9.93 9.22
CA GLY A 13 17.97 8.48 9.46
C GLY A 13 16.83 7.70 8.79
N ASP A 14 17.16 6.54 8.22
CA ASP A 14 16.23 5.53 7.67
C ASP A 14 15.19 5.07 8.72
N THR A 15 14.16 5.89 8.92
CA THR A 15 13.02 5.60 9.78
C THR A 15 11.86 5.01 9.01
N LEU A 16 10.98 4.29 9.70
CA LEU A 16 9.68 3.85 9.17
C LEU A 16 8.88 5.08 8.71
N HIS A 17 9.05 5.47 7.45
CA HIS A 17 8.13 6.36 6.78
C HIS A 17 6.80 5.60 6.63
N GLU A 18 5.68 6.30 6.80
CA GLU A 18 4.37 5.79 6.44
C GLU A 18 4.31 5.60 4.92
N GLU A 19 4.84 4.47 4.46
CA GLU A 19 4.94 4.16 3.04
C GLU A 19 3.68 3.40 2.61
N CYS A 20 2.92 3.95 1.67
CA CYS A 20 1.70 3.32 1.13
C CYS A 20 1.90 1.87 0.66
N GLY A 21 0.84 1.04 0.83
CA GLY A 21 0.72 -0.33 0.33
C GLY A 21 0.53 -0.44 -1.19
N ILE A 22 1.26 -1.34 -1.87
CA ILE A 22 0.99 -1.71 -3.28
C ILE A 22 0.87 -3.23 -3.37
N PHE A 23 -0.14 -3.72 -4.09
CA PHE A 23 -0.34 -5.13 -4.39
C PHE A 23 -0.84 -5.30 -5.84
N GLY A 24 -0.34 -6.30 -6.56
CA GLY A 24 -0.72 -6.59 -7.94
C GLY A 24 -0.76 -8.09 -8.24
N ILE A 25 -1.60 -8.48 -9.18
CA ILE A 25 -1.73 -9.88 -9.63
C ILE A 25 -2.01 -9.94 -11.14
N SER A 26 -1.51 -10.97 -11.80
CA SER A 26 -1.70 -11.23 -13.23
C SER A 26 -2.00 -12.70 -13.47
N GLY A 27 -2.75 -13.01 -14.53
CA GLY A 27 -3.08 -14.40 -14.92
C GLY A 27 -4.05 -15.12 -13.96
N ALA A 28 -4.67 -14.41 -13.02
CA ALA A 28 -5.60 -14.99 -12.06
C ALA A 28 -7.05 -14.70 -12.44
N ALA A 29 -7.91 -15.72 -12.32
CA ALA A 29 -9.35 -15.50 -12.32
C ALA A 29 -9.71 -14.58 -11.14
N HIS A 30 -10.57 -13.58 -11.39
CA HIS A 30 -11.00 -12.60 -10.38
C HIS A 30 -9.86 -11.78 -9.74
N ALA A 31 -8.85 -11.38 -10.53
CA ALA A 31 -7.71 -10.56 -10.11
C ALA A 31 -8.06 -9.41 -9.14
N ALA A 32 -9.11 -8.64 -9.42
CA ALA A 32 -9.53 -7.52 -8.57
C ALA A 32 -9.86 -7.93 -7.11
N ARG A 33 -10.48 -9.10 -6.89
CA ARG A 33 -10.80 -9.59 -5.54
C ARG A 33 -9.55 -9.99 -4.77
N LEU A 34 -8.60 -10.62 -5.45
CA LEU A 34 -7.32 -11.01 -4.85
C LEU A 34 -6.49 -9.77 -4.51
N VAL A 35 -6.52 -8.74 -5.36
CA VAL A 35 -5.90 -7.44 -5.04
C VAL A 35 -6.54 -6.81 -3.81
N ALA A 36 -7.88 -6.84 -3.68
CA ALA A 36 -8.55 -6.32 -2.49
C ALA A 36 -8.10 -7.03 -1.20
N LEU A 37 -7.98 -8.36 -1.21
CA LEU A 37 -7.47 -9.13 -0.07
C LEU A 37 -5.99 -8.85 0.22
N GLY A 38 -5.17 -8.70 -0.83
CA GLY A 38 -3.76 -8.33 -0.70
C GLY A 38 -3.57 -6.94 -0.09
N LEU A 39 -4.33 -5.95 -0.55
CA LEU A 39 -4.34 -4.61 0.04
C LEU A 39 -4.83 -4.64 1.48
N HIS A 40 -5.84 -5.46 1.81
CA HIS A 40 -6.30 -5.64 3.18
C HIS A 40 -5.20 -6.18 4.10
N ALA A 41 -4.41 -7.16 3.64
CA ALA A 41 -3.25 -7.65 4.41
C ALA A 41 -2.19 -6.55 4.63
N LEU A 42 -2.10 -5.58 3.70
CA LEU A 42 -1.19 -4.43 3.76
C LEU A 42 -1.80 -3.19 4.45
N GLN A 43 -3.01 -3.26 5.03
CA GLN A 43 -3.67 -2.08 5.62
C GLN A 43 -2.84 -1.37 6.68
N HIS A 44 -1.93 -2.09 7.34
CA HIS A 44 -1.07 -1.54 8.39
C HIS A 44 -0.05 -0.52 7.85
N ARG A 45 0.03 -0.39 6.52
CA ARG A 45 0.87 0.56 5.80
C ARG A 45 0.11 1.81 5.35
N GLY A 46 -1.20 1.89 5.58
CA GLY A 46 -2.02 3.05 5.23
C GLY A 46 -3.52 2.76 5.36
N GLN A 47 -4.22 3.63 6.09
CA GLN A 47 -5.66 3.52 6.37
C GLN A 47 -6.46 4.73 5.87
N GLU A 48 -5.82 5.65 5.15
CA GLU A 48 -6.47 6.89 4.69
C GLU A 48 -7.32 6.65 3.44
N ALA A 49 -6.86 5.78 2.54
CA ALA A 49 -7.49 5.52 1.25
C ALA A 49 -7.02 4.20 0.64
N ALA A 50 -7.83 3.66 -0.28
CA ALA A 50 -7.47 2.52 -1.11
C ALA A 50 -7.96 2.69 -2.56
N GLY A 51 -7.29 2.00 -3.48
CA GLY A 51 -7.65 2.01 -4.90
C GLY A 51 -7.27 0.73 -5.61
N ILE A 52 -8.12 0.30 -6.53
CA ILE A 52 -7.91 -0.89 -7.36
C ILE A 52 -8.23 -0.53 -8.82
N THR A 53 -7.32 -0.90 -9.72
CA THR A 53 -7.57 -0.91 -11.17
C THR A 53 -7.39 -2.33 -11.68
N SER A 54 -8.34 -2.84 -12.46
CA SER A 54 -8.29 -4.15 -13.11
C SER A 54 -8.60 -4.05 -14.60
N PHE A 55 -8.15 -5.02 -15.38
CA PHE A 55 -8.39 -5.12 -16.82
C PHE A 55 -9.12 -6.43 -17.14
N ASP A 56 -10.18 -6.37 -17.94
CA ASP A 56 -10.98 -7.54 -18.31
C ASP A 56 -10.63 -8.14 -19.68
N GLY A 57 -9.62 -7.60 -20.36
CA GLY A 57 -9.27 -7.96 -21.74
C GLY A 57 -9.70 -6.90 -22.76
N THR A 58 -10.59 -5.98 -22.38
CA THR A 58 -11.13 -4.93 -23.24
C THR A 58 -10.99 -3.54 -22.64
N GLU A 59 -11.34 -3.38 -21.35
CA GLU A 59 -11.33 -2.08 -20.69
C GLU A 59 -10.75 -2.15 -19.27
N PHE A 60 -10.34 -0.98 -18.78
CA PHE A 60 -9.85 -0.81 -17.43
C PHE A 60 -10.99 -0.37 -16.51
N HIS A 61 -11.20 -1.12 -15.44
CA HIS A 61 -12.13 -0.81 -14.37
C HIS A 61 -11.35 -0.25 -13.18
N THR A 62 -11.71 0.95 -12.71
CA THR A 62 -11.03 1.60 -11.59
C THR A 62 -12.01 2.01 -10.52
N HIS A 63 -11.70 1.69 -9.27
CA HIS A 63 -12.39 2.22 -8.10
C HIS A 63 -11.39 2.69 -7.07
N ARG A 64 -11.61 3.88 -6.50
CA ARG A 64 -10.77 4.48 -5.45
C ARG A 64 -11.67 5.29 -4.52
N ALA A 65 -11.41 5.21 -3.23
CA ALA A 65 -12.14 5.95 -2.22
C ALA A 65 -11.24 6.18 -1.00
N MET A 66 -11.56 7.22 -0.23
CA MET A 66 -11.06 7.39 1.13
C MET A 66 -11.74 6.37 2.05
N GLY A 67 -11.05 5.94 3.10
CA GLY A 67 -11.59 5.02 4.11
C GLY A 67 -10.54 4.17 4.81
#